data_AF-A0A918W4Q6-F1
#
_entry.id   AF-A0A918W4Q6-F1
#
_cell.length_a   1.000
_cell.length_b   1.000
_cell.length_c   1.000
_cell.angle_alpha   90.00
_cell.angle_beta   90.00
_cell.angle_gamma   90.00
#
_symmetry.space_group_name_H-M   'P 1'
#
loop_
_entity.id
_entity.type
_entity.pdbx_description
1 polymer ?
#
loop_
_entity_poly.entity_id
_entity_poly.type
_entity_poly.pdbx_seq_one_letter_code
_entity_poly.pdbx_strand_id
1 'polypeptide(L)'
;MDTQSEKAQRLAPLVEKRRREVWPGYTGLGEYHDGAYEGDYVCPYSKSACNLDAPVMVLLQDWISHDAISQPIDPDMVRHGQLPKLATNRNLKRLLMQTFGLSLADIYATDLFPFVKPGGMSSRIPAAHLRRAAREFALPQIEVVAPALVICLGLATFNALREACGLKSVRPLDAAIEQPFGWRNSRIWCQAHTGGMGFNNRSRGDPGRVAGDWRRMRDSMAAESLRAVGDDRVSGALHPPIATSSSPAPTAQAQKACRICGRRLPASEFVYGNQVDRSYCRSCNKLERAAYACGGRAEAQAFRESQRRLWR
;
A
#
# COMPACT_ATOMS: atom_id res chain seq x y z
N MET A 1 -17.63 2.87 12.94
CA MET A 1 -16.73 2.40 11.87
C MET A 1 -17.18 1.00 11.53
N ASP A 2 -17.33 0.70 10.23
CA ASP A 2 -17.73 -0.63 9.77
C ASP A 2 -16.72 -1.69 10.23
N THR A 3 -17.22 -2.87 10.59
CA THR A 3 -16.43 -4.08 10.84
C THR A 3 -15.87 -4.64 9.52
N GLN A 4 -14.84 -5.49 9.60
CA GLN A 4 -14.32 -6.18 8.41
C GLN A 4 -15.39 -7.04 7.72
N SER A 5 -16.31 -7.64 8.47
CA SER A 5 -17.39 -8.44 7.90
C SER A 5 -18.36 -7.59 7.08
N GLU A 6 -18.76 -6.43 7.60
CA GLU A 6 -19.62 -5.49 6.88
C GLU A 6 -18.93 -4.96 5.61
N LYS A 7 -17.63 -4.61 5.70
CA LYS A 7 -16.85 -4.22 4.52
C LYS A 7 -16.74 -5.35 3.49
N ALA A 8 -16.54 -6.60 3.92
CA ALA A 8 -16.49 -7.75 3.02
C ALA A 8 -17.84 -7.94 2.31
N GLN A 9 -18.96 -7.82 3.02
CA GLN A 9 -20.30 -7.88 2.44
C GLN A 9 -20.53 -6.75 1.42
N ARG A 10 -20.02 -5.54 1.69
CA ARG A 10 -20.09 -4.41 0.74
C ARG A 10 -19.20 -4.59 -0.49
N LEU A 11 -18.09 -5.34 -0.38
CA LEU A 11 -17.23 -5.67 -1.52
C LEU A 11 -17.79 -6.81 -2.37
N ALA A 12 -18.54 -7.76 -1.80
CA ALA A 12 -19.02 -8.94 -2.52
C ALA A 12 -19.78 -8.60 -3.83
N PRO A 13 -20.67 -7.60 -3.90
CA PRO A 13 -21.28 -7.20 -5.17
C PRO A 13 -20.30 -6.76 -6.26
N LEU A 14 -19.15 -6.16 -5.89
CA LEU A 14 -18.10 -5.79 -6.86
C LEU A 14 -17.36 -7.02 -7.39
N VAL A 15 -17.13 -8.01 -6.54
CA VAL A 15 -16.54 -9.30 -6.93
C VAL A 15 -17.47 -10.00 -7.92
N GLU A 16 -18.77 -10.10 -7.59
CA GLU A 16 -19.77 -10.70 -8.49
C GLU A 16 -19.93 -9.93 -9.79
N LYS A 17 -19.89 -8.60 -9.74
CA LYS A 17 -19.87 -7.77 -10.94
C LYS A 17 -18.68 -8.12 -11.84
N ARG A 18 -17.48 -8.23 -11.26
CA ARG A 18 -16.25 -8.58 -11.98
C ARG A 18 -16.27 -10.00 -12.53
N ARG A 19 -16.90 -10.96 -11.85
CA ARG A 19 -17.11 -12.35 -12.32
C ARG A 19 -18.07 -12.41 -13.51
N ARG A 20 -19.18 -11.66 -13.45
CA ARG A 20 -20.23 -11.69 -14.46
C ARG A 20 -19.92 -10.87 -15.71
N GLU A 21 -19.27 -9.72 -15.54
CA GLU A 21 -18.97 -8.82 -16.64
C GLU A 21 -17.64 -9.17 -17.29
N VAL A 22 -17.61 -9.14 -18.62
CA VAL A 22 -16.38 -9.10 -19.42
C VAL A 22 -16.58 -8.01 -20.46
N TRP A 23 -15.63 -7.09 -20.58
CA TRP A 23 -15.72 -6.01 -21.55
C TRP A 23 -15.26 -6.47 -22.94
N PRO A 24 -15.82 -5.93 -24.03
CA PRO A 24 -15.41 -6.31 -25.38
C PRO A 24 -13.90 -6.20 -25.58
N GLY A 25 -13.28 -7.29 -26.05
CA GLY A 25 -11.82 -7.38 -26.28
C GLY A 25 -10.98 -7.73 -25.06
N TYR A 26 -11.59 -8.06 -23.93
CA TYR A 26 -10.94 -8.56 -22.71
C TYR A 26 -11.47 -9.96 -22.37
N THR A 27 -10.81 -10.63 -21.44
CA THR A 27 -11.25 -11.92 -20.88
C THR A 27 -11.36 -11.83 -19.35
N GLY A 28 -12.26 -12.64 -18.78
CA GLY A 28 -12.41 -12.84 -17.35
C GLY A 28 -11.35 -13.79 -16.79
N LEU A 29 -11.10 -13.72 -15.48
CA LEU A 29 -10.16 -14.63 -14.80
C LEU A 29 -10.64 -16.08 -14.81
N GLY A 30 -11.95 -16.30 -14.66
CA GLY A 30 -12.59 -17.61 -14.72
C GLY A 30 -12.42 -18.36 -16.04
N GLU A 31 -12.01 -17.70 -17.13
CA GLU A 31 -11.73 -18.34 -18.42
C GLU A 31 -10.39 -19.09 -18.45
N TYR A 32 -9.57 -18.94 -17.41
CA TYR A 32 -8.22 -19.50 -17.35
C TYR A 32 -8.08 -20.55 -16.24
N HIS A 33 -7.46 -21.68 -16.57
CA HIS A 33 -7.10 -22.76 -15.63
C HIS A 33 -8.25 -23.14 -14.70
N ASP A 34 -9.45 -23.34 -15.26
CA ASP A 34 -10.67 -23.71 -14.52
C ASP A 34 -10.98 -22.76 -13.34
N GLY A 35 -10.64 -21.48 -13.49
CA GLY A 35 -10.86 -20.46 -12.47
C GLY A 35 -9.88 -20.54 -11.29
N ALA A 36 -8.72 -21.16 -11.43
CA ALA A 36 -7.73 -21.30 -10.35
C ALA A 36 -7.28 -19.96 -9.71
N TYR A 37 -7.47 -18.84 -10.41
CA TYR A 37 -7.13 -17.49 -9.92
C TYR A 37 -8.33 -16.71 -9.36
N GLU A 38 -9.54 -17.26 -9.44
CA GLU A 38 -10.72 -16.68 -8.82
C GLU A 38 -10.61 -16.67 -7.28
N GLY A 39 -11.38 -15.78 -6.66
CA GLY A 39 -11.46 -15.67 -5.21
C GLY A 39 -12.38 -14.52 -4.81
N ASP A 40 -12.53 -14.28 -3.51
CA ASP A 40 -13.49 -13.32 -2.95
C ASP A 40 -12.96 -11.88 -2.97
N TYR A 41 -12.30 -11.53 -4.06
CA TYR A 41 -11.66 -10.25 -4.31
C TYR A 41 -11.88 -9.83 -5.76
N VAL A 42 -11.82 -8.52 -6.00
CA VAL A 42 -11.93 -7.94 -7.34
C VAL A 42 -10.72 -8.33 -8.19
N CYS A 43 -9.53 -8.38 -7.58
CA CYS A 43 -8.25 -8.71 -8.23
C CYS A 43 -7.50 -9.79 -7.44
N PRO A 44 -6.87 -10.79 -8.09
CA PRO A 44 -6.05 -11.79 -7.43
C PRO A 44 -4.96 -11.22 -6.54
N TYR A 45 -4.37 -10.07 -6.89
CA TYR A 45 -3.34 -9.41 -6.08
C TYR A 45 -3.76 -9.23 -4.61
N SER A 46 -5.05 -8.98 -4.37
CA SER A 46 -5.60 -8.78 -3.03
C SER A 46 -5.48 -10.01 -2.14
N LYS A 47 -5.29 -11.23 -2.68
CA LYS A 47 -5.18 -12.47 -1.89
C LYS A 47 -4.13 -12.40 -0.77
N SER A 48 -3.03 -11.68 -0.97
CA SER A 48 -1.99 -11.47 0.06
C SER A 48 -1.99 -10.07 0.68
N ALA A 49 -2.97 -9.24 0.31
CA ALA A 49 -3.09 -7.83 0.68
C ALA A 49 -4.57 -7.39 0.74
N CYS A 50 -5.39 -8.08 1.54
CA CYS A 50 -6.84 -7.82 1.68
C CYS A 50 -7.21 -7.29 3.07
N ASN A 51 -6.35 -6.50 3.71
CA ASN A 51 -6.74 -5.91 5.00
C ASN A 51 -7.81 -4.83 4.78
N LEU A 52 -9.06 -5.12 5.16
CA LEU A 52 -10.18 -4.20 4.96
C LEU A 52 -10.14 -2.98 5.90
N ASP A 53 -9.31 -3.01 6.94
CA ASP A 53 -9.02 -1.88 7.82
C ASP A 53 -7.66 -1.25 7.52
N ALA A 54 -7.14 -1.48 6.31
CA ALA A 54 -5.84 -0.97 5.94
C ALA A 54 -5.79 0.57 5.97
N PRO A 55 -4.77 1.16 6.64
CA PRO A 55 -4.55 2.60 6.58
C PRO A 55 -4.01 3.04 5.21
N VAL A 56 -3.43 2.10 4.45
CA VAL A 56 -2.85 2.32 3.13
C VAL A 56 -3.48 1.35 2.13
N MET A 57 -3.98 1.89 1.04
CA MET A 57 -4.38 1.15 -0.15
C MET A 57 -3.37 1.36 -1.28
N VAL A 58 -3.01 0.30 -1.99
CA VAL A 58 -2.16 0.36 -3.19
C VAL A 58 -3.00 0.00 -4.41
N LEU A 59 -2.99 0.87 -5.41
CA LEU A 59 -3.62 0.64 -6.71
C LEU A 59 -2.55 0.43 -7.78
N LEU A 60 -2.46 -0.81 -8.27
CA LEU A 60 -1.70 -1.18 -9.45
C LEU A 60 -2.55 -0.95 -10.72
N GLN A 61 -1.98 -1.15 -11.91
CA GLN A 61 -2.69 -0.89 -13.17
C GLN A 61 -3.58 -2.06 -13.59
N ASP A 62 -2.96 -3.22 -13.81
CA ASP A 62 -3.57 -4.48 -14.25
C ASP A 62 -2.74 -5.65 -13.73
N TRP A 63 -3.39 -6.77 -13.46
CA TRP A 63 -2.76 -7.91 -12.80
C TRP A 63 -1.89 -8.73 -13.75
N ILE A 64 -2.47 -9.12 -14.89
CA ILE A 64 -1.83 -10.01 -15.85
C ILE A 64 -2.39 -9.78 -17.27
N SER A 65 -1.64 -10.24 -18.28
CA SER A 65 -2.06 -10.23 -19.68
C SER A 65 -2.37 -11.64 -20.18
N HIS A 66 -3.09 -11.74 -21.29
CA HIS A 66 -3.49 -12.99 -21.92
C HIS A 66 -2.29 -13.93 -22.15
N ASP A 67 -1.19 -13.41 -22.73
CA ASP A 67 -0.01 -14.23 -23.06
C ASP A 67 0.63 -14.83 -21.80
N ALA A 68 0.60 -14.08 -20.69
CA ALA A 68 1.21 -14.47 -19.42
C ALA A 68 0.33 -15.46 -18.63
N ILE A 69 -0.99 -15.22 -18.58
CA ILE A 69 -1.91 -16.12 -17.85
C ILE A 69 -2.15 -17.44 -18.60
N SER A 70 -1.96 -17.47 -19.93
CA SER A 70 -2.11 -18.68 -20.74
C SER A 70 -0.93 -19.66 -20.61
N GLN A 71 0.15 -19.25 -19.93
CA GLN A 71 1.26 -20.15 -19.58
C GLN A 71 0.79 -21.21 -18.57
N PRO A 72 1.54 -22.32 -18.38
CA PRO A 72 1.24 -23.29 -17.34
C PRO A 72 1.05 -22.64 -15.98
N ILE A 73 0.11 -23.18 -15.21
CA ILE A 73 -0.27 -22.65 -13.89
C ILE A 73 0.94 -22.48 -12.98
N ASP A 74 1.13 -21.27 -12.45
CA ASP A 74 2.16 -20.99 -11.46
C ASP A 74 1.60 -21.14 -10.03
N PRO A 75 2.10 -22.09 -9.23
CA PRO A 75 1.58 -22.36 -7.88
C PRO A 75 1.82 -21.19 -6.90
N ASP A 76 2.90 -20.42 -7.07
CA ASP A 76 3.15 -19.24 -6.23
C ASP A 76 2.12 -18.16 -6.55
N MET A 77 1.77 -17.98 -7.84
CA MET A 77 0.73 -17.04 -8.25
C MET A 77 -0.65 -17.44 -7.72
N VAL A 78 -1.01 -18.73 -7.79
CA VAL A 78 -2.26 -19.24 -7.19
C VAL A 78 -2.27 -19.02 -5.68
N ARG A 79 -1.16 -19.34 -5.00
CA ARG A 79 -1.06 -19.25 -3.54
C ARG A 79 -1.13 -17.80 -3.04
N HIS A 80 -0.45 -16.88 -3.71
CA HIS A 80 -0.24 -15.53 -3.21
C HIS A 80 -1.03 -14.45 -3.94
N GLY A 81 -1.65 -14.76 -5.07
CA GLY A 81 -2.28 -13.78 -5.96
C GLY A 81 -1.29 -12.90 -6.72
N GLN A 82 0.01 -13.14 -6.55
CA GLN A 82 1.11 -12.41 -7.18
C GLN A 82 2.36 -13.28 -7.18
N LEU A 83 3.30 -13.03 -8.10
CA LEU A 83 4.58 -13.72 -8.13
C LEU A 83 5.60 -13.05 -7.19
N PRO A 84 5.99 -13.65 -6.05
CA PRO A 84 6.82 -13.00 -5.03
C PRO A 84 8.16 -12.50 -5.56
N LYS A 85 8.69 -13.20 -6.57
CA LYS A 85 9.99 -12.93 -7.19
C LYS A 85 9.96 -11.81 -8.22
N LEU A 86 8.80 -11.35 -8.70
CA LEU A 86 8.74 -10.25 -9.66
C LEU A 86 9.29 -8.95 -9.06
N ALA A 87 10.01 -8.18 -9.89
CA ALA A 87 10.61 -6.90 -9.48
C ALA A 87 9.56 -5.93 -8.90
N THR A 88 8.38 -5.87 -9.49
CA THR A 88 7.23 -5.08 -8.99
C THR A 88 6.94 -5.38 -7.53
N ASN A 89 6.85 -6.67 -7.17
CA ASN A 89 6.48 -7.12 -5.83
C ASN A 89 7.63 -6.95 -4.83
N ARG A 90 8.88 -7.25 -5.23
CA ARG A 90 10.06 -7.02 -4.38
C ARG A 90 10.24 -5.54 -4.04
N ASN A 91 10.13 -4.67 -5.05
CA ASN A 91 10.27 -3.24 -4.87
C ASN A 91 9.12 -2.67 -4.03
N LEU A 92 7.87 -3.05 -4.29
CA LEU A 92 6.74 -2.59 -3.50
C LEU A 92 6.87 -3.00 -2.03
N LYS A 93 7.16 -4.28 -1.75
CA LYS A 93 7.39 -4.77 -0.38
C LYS A 93 8.49 -3.97 0.31
N ARG A 94 9.61 -3.73 -0.37
CA ARG A 94 10.71 -2.92 0.17
C ARG A 94 10.28 -1.48 0.47
N LEU A 95 9.56 -0.82 -0.44
CA LEU A 95 9.13 0.57 -0.28
C LEU A 95 8.10 0.75 0.85
N LEU A 96 7.09 -0.12 0.91
CA LEU A 96 6.13 -0.15 2.02
C LEU A 96 6.84 -0.32 3.36
N MET A 97 7.80 -1.24 3.39
CA MET A 97 8.50 -1.58 4.60
C MET A 97 9.45 -0.46 5.07
N GLN A 98 10.23 0.11 4.15
CA GLN A 98 11.18 1.18 4.47
C GLN A 98 10.48 2.50 4.81
N THR A 99 9.30 2.76 4.22
CA THR A 99 8.61 4.04 4.37
C THR A 99 7.64 4.00 5.54
N PHE A 100 6.83 2.95 5.64
CA PHE A 100 5.71 2.86 6.59
C PHE A 100 5.87 1.73 7.62
N GLY A 101 6.86 0.84 7.48
CA GLY A 101 6.97 -0.35 8.32
C GLY A 101 5.85 -1.37 8.09
N LEU A 102 5.21 -1.31 6.91
CA LEU A 102 4.08 -2.16 6.53
C LEU A 102 4.52 -3.29 5.60
N SER A 103 3.90 -4.45 5.77
CA SER A 103 3.94 -5.59 4.85
C SER A 103 2.68 -5.62 3.98
N LEU A 104 2.61 -6.55 3.02
CA LEU A 104 1.39 -6.73 2.20
C LEU A 104 0.15 -7.07 3.05
N ALA A 105 0.31 -7.86 4.11
CA ALA A 105 -0.80 -8.23 4.99
C ALA A 105 -1.35 -7.06 5.81
N ASP A 106 -0.58 -5.96 5.95
CA ASP A 106 -1.02 -4.79 6.68
C ASP A 106 -1.83 -3.81 5.79
N ILE A 107 -1.86 -4.02 4.47
CA ILE A 107 -2.47 -3.11 3.48
C ILE A 107 -3.62 -3.75 2.71
N TYR A 108 -4.34 -2.91 1.96
CA TYR A 108 -5.22 -3.36 0.89
C TYR A 108 -4.54 -3.08 -0.45
N ALA A 109 -4.32 -4.07 -1.30
CA ALA A 109 -3.76 -3.86 -2.64
C ALA A 109 -4.64 -4.51 -3.69
N THR A 110 -4.89 -3.81 -4.79
CA THR A 110 -5.71 -4.27 -5.91
C THR A 110 -5.20 -3.64 -7.21
N ASP A 111 -5.74 -4.09 -8.34
CA ASP A 111 -5.50 -3.49 -9.64
C ASP A 111 -6.67 -2.59 -10.04
N LEU A 112 -6.36 -1.48 -10.71
CA LEU A 112 -7.37 -0.55 -11.20
C LEU A 112 -8.22 -1.17 -12.30
N PHE A 113 -7.61 -1.98 -13.17
CA PHE A 113 -8.27 -2.70 -14.25
C PHE A 113 -8.38 -4.19 -13.89
N PRO A 114 -9.61 -4.73 -13.69
CA PRO A 114 -9.77 -6.06 -13.11
C PRO A 114 -9.83 -7.20 -14.14
N PHE A 115 -9.75 -6.91 -15.44
CA PHE A 115 -9.85 -7.90 -16.51
C PHE A 115 -8.48 -8.22 -17.12
N VAL A 116 -8.40 -9.36 -17.79
CA VAL A 116 -7.19 -9.77 -18.51
C VAL A 116 -7.15 -9.07 -19.87
N LYS A 117 -6.06 -8.33 -20.11
CA LYS A 117 -5.83 -7.62 -21.38
C LYS A 117 -5.23 -8.54 -22.45
N PRO A 118 -5.56 -8.32 -23.75
CA PRO A 118 -5.00 -9.12 -24.83
C PRO A 118 -3.49 -8.86 -25.03
N GLY A 119 -2.79 -9.87 -25.55
CA GLY A 119 -1.35 -9.83 -25.81
C GLY A 119 -0.49 -9.81 -24.55
N GLY A 120 0.66 -9.14 -24.64
CA GLY A 120 1.68 -9.13 -23.61
C GLY A 120 1.47 -8.10 -22.49
N MET A 121 2.35 -8.13 -21.49
CA MET A 121 2.27 -7.24 -20.33
C MET A 121 2.42 -5.76 -20.68
N SER A 122 3.10 -5.45 -21.79
CA SER A 122 3.25 -4.09 -22.31
C SER A 122 2.06 -3.61 -23.14
N SER A 123 1.08 -4.48 -23.43
CA SER A 123 -0.12 -4.10 -24.16
C SER A 123 -0.85 -2.96 -23.46
N ARG A 124 -1.26 -1.99 -24.28
CA ARG A 124 -1.92 -0.76 -23.81
C ARG A 124 -3.39 -1.03 -23.50
N ILE A 125 -3.83 -0.58 -22.33
CA ILE A 125 -5.25 -0.43 -22.01
C ILE A 125 -5.69 0.99 -22.41
N PRO A 126 -6.76 1.17 -23.19
CA PRO A 126 -7.28 2.49 -23.52
C PRO A 126 -7.62 3.30 -22.28
N ALA A 127 -7.30 4.60 -22.29
CA ALA A 127 -7.54 5.47 -21.14
C ALA A 127 -9.02 5.54 -20.74
N ALA A 128 -9.94 5.45 -21.71
CA ALA A 128 -11.38 5.39 -21.45
C ALA A 128 -11.77 4.15 -20.62
N HIS A 129 -11.12 3.00 -20.86
CA HIS A 129 -11.36 1.78 -20.11
C HIS A 129 -10.77 1.86 -18.70
N LEU A 130 -9.57 2.44 -18.55
CA LEU A 130 -9.02 2.70 -17.20
C LEU A 130 -9.92 3.65 -16.40
N ARG A 131 -10.42 4.73 -17.02
CA ARG A 131 -11.38 5.63 -16.35
C ARG A 131 -12.67 4.92 -15.94
N ARG A 132 -13.21 4.08 -16.83
CA ARG A 132 -14.40 3.28 -16.54
C ARG A 132 -14.12 2.35 -15.35
N ALA A 133 -12.98 1.66 -15.34
CA ALA A 133 -12.63 0.72 -14.28
C ALA A 133 -12.39 1.42 -12.95
N ALA A 134 -11.82 2.63 -12.99
CA ALA A 134 -11.69 3.48 -11.82
C ALA A 134 -13.05 3.82 -11.20
N ARG A 135 -14.05 4.18 -12.01
CA ARG A 135 -15.43 4.47 -11.53
C ARG A 135 -16.14 3.23 -11.02
N GLU A 136 -16.02 2.13 -11.74
CA GLU A 136 -16.84 0.93 -11.51
C GLU A 136 -16.27 -0.02 -10.46
N PHE A 137 -14.95 0.03 -10.20
CA PHE A 137 -14.28 -0.90 -9.29
C PHE A 137 -13.36 -0.21 -8.30
N ALA A 138 -12.49 0.71 -8.71
CA ALA A 138 -11.48 1.28 -7.81
C ALA A 138 -12.09 2.24 -6.77
N LEU A 139 -12.91 3.20 -7.19
CA LEU A 139 -13.58 4.16 -6.28
C LEU A 139 -14.51 3.44 -5.29
N PRO A 140 -15.36 2.48 -5.71
CA PRO A 140 -16.14 1.68 -4.75
C PRO A 140 -15.27 0.93 -3.73
N GLN A 141 -14.13 0.34 -4.15
CA GLN A 141 -13.20 -0.30 -3.21
C GLN A 141 -12.61 0.70 -2.21
N ILE A 142 -12.17 1.89 -2.67
CA ILE A 142 -11.66 2.96 -1.78
C ILE A 142 -12.74 3.39 -0.79
N GLU A 143 -13.99 3.52 -1.22
CA GLU A 143 -15.11 3.88 -0.35
C GLU A 143 -15.41 2.82 0.73
N VAL A 144 -15.30 1.54 0.39
CA VAL A 144 -15.57 0.45 1.34
C VAL A 144 -14.41 0.27 2.32
N VAL A 145 -13.17 0.23 1.82
CA VAL A 145 -11.97 0.07 2.66
C VAL A 145 -11.75 1.32 3.51
N ALA A 146 -12.06 2.50 2.97
CA ALA A 146 -11.86 3.82 3.57
C ALA A 146 -10.43 4.05 4.08
N PRO A 147 -9.38 3.80 3.26
CA PRO A 147 -8.00 3.97 3.68
C PRO A 147 -7.68 5.46 3.87
N ALA A 148 -6.79 5.79 4.80
CA ALA A 148 -6.30 7.18 4.93
C ALA A 148 -5.48 7.60 3.70
N LEU A 149 -4.75 6.65 3.11
CA LEU A 149 -3.86 6.87 1.97
C LEU A 149 -4.15 5.86 0.84
N VAL A 150 -4.27 6.34 -0.39
CA VAL A 150 -4.29 5.54 -1.63
C VAL A 150 -3.05 5.88 -2.47
N ILE A 151 -2.26 4.87 -2.83
CA ILE A 151 -1.05 5.00 -3.63
C ILE A 151 -1.31 4.42 -5.04
N CYS A 152 -1.42 5.28 -6.04
CA CYS A 152 -1.54 4.88 -7.44
C CYS A 152 -0.15 4.66 -8.05
N LEU A 153 0.16 3.42 -8.42
CA LEU A 153 1.43 3.06 -9.05
C LEU A 153 1.36 3.30 -10.57
N GLY A 154 1.96 4.40 -11.00
CA GLY A 154 2.03 4.80 -12.41
C GLY A 154 1.07 5.92 -12.77
N LEU A 155 1.47 6.69 -13.79
CA LEU A 155 0.76 7.88 -14.23
C LEU A 155 -0.63 7.58 -14.82
N ALA A 156 -0.76 6.46 -15.52
CA ALA A 156 -2.02 6.03 -16.12
C ALA A 156 -3.07 5.70 -15.04
N THR A 157 -2.69 4.93 -14.03
CA THR A 157 -3.53 4.58 -12.88
C THR A 157 -3.99 5.83 -12.14
N PHE A 158 -3.06 6.74 -11.83
CA PHE A 158 -3.37 7.98 -11.13
C PHE A 158 -4.31 8.90 -11.91
N ASN A 159 -4.05 9.11 -13.21
CA ASN A 159 -4.89 9.97 -14.05
C ASN A 159 -6.27 9.36 -14.30
N ALA A 160 -6.39 8.04 -14.44
CA ALA A 160 -7.68 7.38 -14.54
C ALA A 160 -8.55 7.64 -13.30
N LEU A 161 -7.95 7.56 -12.10
CA LEU A 161 -8.65 7.85 -10.84
C LEU A 161 -9.00 9.34 -10.69
N ARG A 162 -8.08 10.25 -11.06
CA ARG A 162 -8.34 11.71 -11.09
C ARG A 162 -9.51 12.06 -11.99
N GLU A 163 -9.50 11.59 -13.22
CA GLU A 163 -10.55 11.87 -14.20
C GLU A 163 -11.88 11.21 -13.82
N ALA A 164 -11.84 10.05 -13.14
CA ALA A 164 -13.03 9.45 -12.53
C ALA A 164 -13.64 10.34 -11.42
N CYS A 165 -12.81 11.14 -10.74
CA CYS A 165 -13.22 12.13 -9.75
C CYS A 165 -13.50 13.53 -10.33
N GLY A 166 -13.56 13.68 -11.66
CA GLY A 166 -13.84 14.96 -12.32
C GLY A 166 -12.65 15.93 -12.38
N LEU A 167 -11.44 15.49 -12.01
CA LEU A 167 -10.23 16.29 -12.10
C LEU A 167 -9.54 16.11 -13.46
N LYS A 168 -8.78 17.13 -13.88
CA LYS A 168 -7.94 17.04 -15.08
C LYS A 168 -6.76 16.08 -14.82
N SER A 169 -6.35 15.37 -15.87
CA SER A 169 -5.10 14.61 -15.85
C SER A 169 -3.89 15.53 -15.74
N VAL A 170 -2.82 15.00 -15.14
CA VAL A 170 -1.57 15.71 -14.91
C VAL A 170 -0.45 14.99 -15.66
N ARG A 171 0.48 15.76 -16.23
CA ARG A 171 1.71 15.28 -16.88
C ARG A 171 2.82 16.32 -16.65
N PRO A 172 4.10 15.92 -16.57
CA PRO A 172 4.63 14.54 -16.51
C PRO A 172 4.43 13.89 -15.13
N LEU A 173 5.02 12.70 -14.90
CA LEU A 173 4.96 11.97 -13.61
C LEU A 173 5.39 12.85 -12.42
N ASP A 174 6.42 13.68 -12.61
CA ASP A 174 6.93 14.59 -11.58
C ASP A 174 5.83 15.53 -11.08
N ALA A 175 5.08 16.14 -11.99
CA ALA A 175 3.96 17.01 -11.64
C ALA A 175 2.83 16.23 -10.95
N ALA A 176 2.60 14.97 -11.32
CA ALA A 176 1.57 14.14 -10.70
C ALA A 176 1.91 13.74 -9.26
N ILE A 177 3.19 13.48 -8.95
CA ILE A 177 3.66 13.18 -7.59
C ILE A 177 3.44 14.38 -6.66
N GLU A 178 3.67 15.60 -7.17
CA GLU A 178 3.51 16.86 -6.42
C GLU A 178 2.06 17.37 -6.37
N GLN A 179 1.09 16.64 -6.96
CA GLN A 179 -0.32 17.04 -6.98
C GLN A 179 -1.27 15.96 -6.42
N PRO A 180 -1.07 15.50 -5.17
CA PRO A 180 -2.09 14.68 -4.50
C PRO A 180 -3.44 15.38 -4.46
N PHE A 181 -4.50 14.59 -4.40
CA PHE A 181 -5.86 15.10 -4.23
C PHE A 181 -6.61 14.31 -3.17
N GLY A 182 -7.62 14.93 -2.57
CA GLY A 182 -8.52 14.26 -1.64
C GLY A 182 -9.70 13.64 -2.39
N TRP A 183 -10.16 12.48 -1.94
CA TRP A 183 -11.45 11.92 -2.35
C TRP A 183 -12.07 11.23 -1.15
N ARG A 184 -13.25 11.70 -0.72
CA ARG A 184 -13.86 11.33 0.57
C ARG A 184 -12.84 11.53 1.71
N ASN A 185 -12.58 10.50 2.50
CA ASN A 185 -11.66 10.52 3.64
C ASN A 185 -10.25 10.04 3.28
N SER A 186 -9.95 9.88 1.99
CA SER A 186 -8.68 9.34 1.51
C SER A 186 -7.84 10.40 0.80
N ARG A 187 -6.54 10.39 1.07
CA ARG A 187 -5.54 11.11 0.28
C ARG A 187 -5.04 10.22 -0.85
N ILE A 188 -5.12 10.67 -2.10
CA ILE A 188 -4.69 9.92 -3.28
C ILE A 188 -3.39 10.50 -3.82
N TRP A 189 -2.35 9.66 -3.91
CA TRP A 189 -1.05 10.02 -4.47
C TRP A 189 -0.68 9.23 -5.71
N CYS A 190 0.07 9.90 -6.60
CA CYS A 190 0.80 9.24 -7.66
C CYS A 190 2.19 8.81 -7.15
N GLN A 191 2.62 7.61 -7.55
CA GLN A 191 4.00 7.17 -7.42
C GLN A 191 4.48 6.51 -8.72
N ALA A 192 5.79 6.44 -8.91
CA ALA A 192 6.34 5.64 -10.01
C ALA A 192 5.92 4.17 -9.88
N HIS A 193 5.67 3.52 -11.02
CA HIS A 193 5.39 2.09 -11.03
C HIS A 193 6.59 1.29 -10.48
N THR A 194 6.34 0.29 -9.63
CA THR A 194 7.40 -0.43 -8.90
C THR A 194 8.07 -1.53 -9.72
N GLY A 195 7.52 -1.86 -10.90
CA GLY A 195 8.17 -2.74 -11.88
C GLY A 195 9.51 -2.17 -12.38
N GLY A 196 10.37 -3.03 -12.92
CA GLY A 196 11.76 -2.69 -13.25
C GLY A 196 11.91 -1.42 -14.11
N MET A 197 11.14 -1.32 -15.20
CA MET A 197 11.21 -0.16 -16.08
C MET A 197 10.75 1.14 -15.41
N GLY A 198 9.60 1.12 -14.71
CA GLY A 198 9.06 2.30 -14.03
C GLY A 198 9.99 2.79 -12.92
N PHE A 199 10.51 1.86 -12.13
CA PHE A 199 11.46 2.13 -11.05
C PHE A 199 12.77 2.72 -11.62
N ASN A 200 13.37 2.07 -12.61
CA ASN A 200 14.64 2.50 -13.20
C ASN A 200 14.52 3.85 -13.92
N ASN A 201 13.42 4.09 -14.64
CA ASN A 201 13.18 5.36 -15.30
C ASN A 201 13.05 6.50 -14.29
N ARG A 202 12.35 6.27 -13.17
CA ARG A 202 12.24 7.27 -12.11
C ARG A 202 13.58 7.53 -11.43
N SER A 203 14.36 6.49 -11.17
CA SER A 203 15.68 6.60 -10.54
C SER A 203 16.82 7.06 -11.47
N ARG A 204 16.52 7.43 -12.72
CA ARG A 204 17.56 7.90 -13.67
C ARG A 204 18.21 9.19 -13.15
N GLY A 205 19.53 9.15 -12.95
CA GLY A 205 20.33 10.26 -12.41
C GLY A 205 20.35 10.36 -10.88
N ASP A 206 19.41 9.70 -10.19
CA ASP A 206 19.36 9.64 -8.73
C ASP A 206 18.74 8.31 -8.26
N PRO A 207 19.57 7.33 -7.83
CA PRO A 207 19.10 6.05 -7.29
C PRO A 207 18.16 6.22 -6.07
N GLY A 208 18.30 7.31 -5.33
CA GLY A 208 17.51 7.64 -4.15
C GLY A 208 16.13 8.24 -4.46
N ARG A 209 15.86 8.62 -5.72
CA ARG A 209 14.68 9.43 -6.08
C ARG A 209 13.35 8.78 -5.69
N VAL A 210 13.14 7.52 -6.04
CA VAL A 210 11.90 6.79 -5.70
C VAL A 210 11.71 6.72 -4.19
N ALA A 211 12.76 6.43 -3.42
CA ALA A 211 12.68 6.40 -1.97
C ALA A 211 12.43 7.80 -1.38
N GLY A 212 12.98 8.84 -2.00
CA GLY A 212 12.70 10.23 -1.66
C GLY A 212 11.24 10.61 -1.88
N ASP A 213 10.65 10.22 -3.01
CA ASP A 213 9.24 10.46 -3.31
C ASP A 213 8.31 9.80 -2.27
N TRP A 214 8.61 8.55 -1.88
CA TRP A 214 7.86 7.84 -0.84
C TRP A 214 8.02 8.45 0.56
N ARG A 215 9.20 9.00 0.89
CA ARG A 215 9.38 9.74 2.15
C ARG A 215 8.55 11.03 2.17
N ARG A 216 8.60 11.83 1.10
CA ARG A 216 7.78 13.05 0.98
C ARG A 216 6.30 12.75 1.13
N MET A 217 5.86 11.66 0.50
CA MET A 217 4.51 11.11 0.64
C MET A 217 4.16 10.86 2.12
N ARG A 218 4.94 10.04 2.83
CA ARG A 218 4.71 9.78 4.26
C ARG A 218 4.69 11.06 5.11
N ASP A 219 5.66 11.94 4.90
CA ASP A 219 5.83 13.14 5.73
C ASP A 219 4.65 14.11 5.57
N SER A 220 4.09 14.21 4.37
CA SER A 220 2.88 15.00 4.13
C SER A 220 1.63 14.42 4.83
N MET A 221 1.49 13.08 4.96
CA MET A 221 0.38 12.50 5.74
C MET A 221 0.49 12.84 7.24
N ALA A 222 1.71 12.81 7.76
CA ALA A 222 1.96 13.13 9.17
C ALA A 222 1.63 14.60 9.47
N ALA A 223 1.99 15.51 8.56
CA ALA A 223 1.68 16.92 8.69
C ALA A 223 0.16 17.19 8.64
N GLU A 224 -0.57 16.53 7.76
CA GLU A 224 -2.04 16.65 7.67
C GLU A 224 -2.73 16.12 8.94
N SER A 225 -2.27 14.99 9.48
CA SER A 225 -2.81 14.41 10.72
C SER A 225 -2.65 15.35 11.92
N LEU A 226 -1.54 16.07 12.01
CA LEU A 226 -1.30 17.06 13.07
C LEU A 226 -2.21 18.29 12.95
N ARG A 227 -2.54 18.71 11.71
CA ARG A 227 -3.45 19.84 11.48
C ARG A 227 -4.88 19.50 11.89
N ALA A 228 -5.35 18.30 11.58
CA ALA A 228 -6.69 17.85 11.95
C ALA A 228 -6.94 17.87 13.47
N VAL A 229 -5.90 17.61 14.28
CA VAL A 229 -6.00 17.66 15.76
C VAL A 229 -6.00 19.10 16.31
N GLY A 230 -5.48 20.07 15.54
CA GLY A 230 -5.38 21.47 15.96
C GLY A 230 -6.67 22.27 15.83
N ASP A 231 -7.49 22.00 14.81
CA ASP A 231 -8.72 22.77 14.52
C ASP A 231 -9.91 22.42 15.43
N ASP A 232 -9.93 21.23 16.03
CA ASP A 232 -11.00 20.82 16.96
C ASP A 232 -10.98 21.59 18.31
N ARG A 233 -10.01 22.48 18.55
CA ARG A 233 -9.88 23.23 19.81
C ARG A 233 -10.48 24.64 19.81
N VAL A 234 -11.10 25.12 18.72
CA VAL A 234 -11.56 26.53 18.61
C VAL A 234 -13.08 26.72 18.73
N SER A 235 -13.88 25.67 18.96
CA SER A 235 -15.34 25.82 19.16
C SER A 235 -15.87 25.13 20.42
N GLY A 236 -15.42 25.60 21.59
CA GLY A 236 -15.95 25.18 22.90
C GLY A 236 -16.26 26.38 23.77
N ALA A 237 -17.55 26.65 23.97
CA ALA A 237 -18.07 27.67 24.87
C ALA A 237 -17.52 27.53 26.30
N LEU A 238 -17.32 28.68 26.94
CA LEU A 238 -16.89 28.85 28.32
C LEU A 238 -17.77 28.04 29.30
N HIS A 239 -17.28 26.89 29.74
CA HIS A 239 -17.73 26.26 30.98
C HIS A 239 -16.76 26.63 32.12
N PRO A 240 -17.28 26.90 33.34
CA PRO A 240 -16.47 27.27 34.48
C PRO A 240 -15.59 26.10 34.95
N PRO A 241 -14.41 26.38 35.51
CA PRO A 241 -13.40 25.37 35.83
C PRO A 241 -13.83 24.50 37.01
N ILE A 242 -13.95 23.19 36.78
CA ILE A 242 -13.96 22.18 37.83
C ILE A 242 -12.52 21.93 38.24
N ALA A 243 -12.24 22.03 39.55
CA ALA A 243 -10.92 21.83 40.13
C ALA A 243 -10.37 20.42 39.81
N THR A 244 -9.37 20.35 38.95
CA THR A 244 -8.67 19.12 38.59
C THR A 244 -7.57 18.80 39.61
N SER A 245 -7.65 17.60 40.18
CA SER A 245 -6.62 16.96 40.98
C SER A 245 -5.29 16.89 40.21
N SER A 246 -4.22 17.35 40.84
CA SER A 246 -2.84 17.30 40.35
C SER A 246 -2.39 15.86 40.07
N SER A 247 -2.35 15.46 38.81
CA SER A 247 -1.64 14.25 38.39
C SER A 247 -0.12 14.46 38.56
N PRO A 248 0.61 13.48 39.12
CA PRO A 248 2.06 13.58 39.28
C PRO A 248 2.74 13.74 37.92
N ALA A 249 3.77 14.59 37.87
CA ALA A 249 4.57 14.83 36.68
C ALA A 249 5.07 13.50 36.08
N PRO A 250 4.99 13.30 34.75
CA PRO A 250 5.42 12.06 34.13
C PRO A 250 6.93 11.87 34.37
N THR A 251 7.27 10.87 35.18
CA THR A 251 8.63 10.37 35.31
C THR A 251 9.18 10.08 33.92
N ALA A 252 10.33 10.67 33.59
CA ALA A 252 11.00 10.48 32.31
C ALA A 252 11.13 8.99 32.00
N GLN A 253 10.40 8.51 31.00
CA GLN A 253 10.43 7.10 30.63
C GLN A 253 11.84 6.74 30.16
N ALA A 254 12.40 5.67 30.72
CA ALA A 254 13.72 5.18 30.32
C ALA A 254 13.76 4.92 28.81
N GLN A 255 14.77 5.48 28.13
CA GLN A 255 15.00 5.29 26.71
C GLN A 255 16.17 4.34 26.46
N LYS A 256 16.06 3.50 25.43
CA LYS A 256 17.10 2.55 24.99
C LYS A 256 17.36 2.68 23.48
N ALA A 257 18.62 2.53 23.09
CA ALA A 257 19.02 2.59 21.67
C ALA A 257 18.89 1.21 20.99
N CYS A 258 18.29 1.17 19.80
CA CYS A 258 18.17 -0.06 19.02
C CYS A 258 19.49 -0.43 18.32
N ARG A 259 20.01 -1.65 18.53
CA ARG A 259 21.25 -2.13 17.88
C ARG A 259 21.16 -2.40 16.37
N ILE A 260 19.97 -2.26 15.77
CA ILE A 260 19.74 -2.42 14.33
C ILE A 260 19.61 -1.05 13.67
N CYS A 261 18.66 -0.21 14.12
CA CYS A 261 18.37 1.09 13.49
C CYS A 261 18.92 2.33 14.22
N GLY A 262 19.61 2.17 15.35
CA GLY A 262 20.23 3.29 16.09
C GLY A 262 19.28 4.17 16.90
N ARG A 263 17.98 4.17 16.59
CA ARG A 263 16.98 5.01 17.26
C ARG A 263 16.92 4.78 18.78
N ARG A 264 16.86 5.87 19.56
CA ARG A 264 16.49 5.87 20.98
C ARG A 264 14.98 5.84 21.12
N LEU A 265 14.44 4.79 21.74
CA LEU A 265 13.02 4.54 21.88
C LEU A 265 12.69 4.24 23.35
N PRO A 266 11.42 4.40 23.79
CA PRO A 266 10.99 3.99 25.12
C PRO A 266 11.31 2.52 25.39
N ALA A 267 11.63 2.17 26.65
CA ALA A 267 11.98 0.79 27.04
C ALA A 267 10.90 -0.24 26.65
N SER A 268 9.61 0.16 26.59
CA SER A 268 8.50 -0.68 26.15
C SER A 268 8.64 -1.23 24.73
N GLU A 269 9.35 -0.53 23.83
CA GLU A 269 9.64 -1.00 22.47
C GLU A 269 10.61 -2.20 22.42
N PHE A 270 11.26 -2.51 23.53
CA PHE A 270 12.21 -3.62 23.69
C PHE A 270 11.62 -4.80 24.47
N VAL A 271 10.33 -4.72 24.82
CA VAL A 271 9.57 -5.79 25.47
C VAL A 271 8.72 -6.50 24.43
N TYR A 272 9.13 -7.70 24.02
CA TYR A 272 8.36 -8.57 23.12
C TYR A 272 8.89 -10.01 23.12
N GLY A 273 7.97 -10.96 22.87
CA GLY A 273 8.27 -12.39 22.83
C GLY A 273 8.85 -12.90 24.16
N ASN A 274 8.14 -12.61 25.27
CA ASN A 274 8.47 -12.99 26.65
C ASN A 274 9.86 -12.55 27.14
N GLN A 275 10.42 -11.51 26.52
CA GLN A 275 11.71 -10.94 26.90
C GLN A 275 11.51 -9.45 27.17
N VAL A 276 12.05 -8.98 28.30
CA VAL A 276 11.86 -7.62 28.80
C VAL A 276 13.00 -6.65 28.46
N ASP A 277 14.08 -7.14 27.85
CA ASP A 277 15.24 -6.30 27.52
C ASP A 277 15.91 -6.67 26.19
N ARG A 278 15.14 -6.73 25.10
CA ARG A 278 15.70 -7.04 23.77
C ARG A 278 16.72 -5.99 23.34
N SER A 279 17.69 -6.37 22.51
CA SER A 279 18.75 -5.47 22.03
C SER A 279 18.34 -4.59 20.84
N TYR A 280 17.19 -4.86 20.22
CA TYR A 280 16.63 -4.08 19.13
C TYR A 280 15.12 -3.91 19.32
N CYS A 281 14.53 -2.89 18.70
CA CYS A 281 13.13 -2.56 18.90
C CYS A 281 12.19 -3.54 18.17
N ARG A 282 10.92 -3.55 18.60
CA ARG A 282 9.86 -4.40 18.05
C ARG A 282 9.70 -4.24 16.54
N SER A 283 9.81 -3.01 16.03
CA SER A 283 9.80 -2.73 14.59
C SER A 283 10.92 -3.50 13.88
N CYS A 284 12.19 -3.32 14.28
CA CYS A 284 13.31 -4.04 13.67
C CYS A 284 13.18 -5.57 13.79
N ASN A 285 12.58 -6.08 14.87
CA ASN A 285 12.27 -7.51 15.00
C ASN A 285 11.26 -7.98 13.94
N LYS A 286 10.16 -7.24 13.72
CA LYS A 286 9.17 -7.55 12.67
C LYS A 286 9.85 -7.58 11.30
N LEU A 287 10.69 -6.58 11.02
CA LEU A 287 11.44 -6.45 9.76
C LEU A 287 12.41 -7.61 9.53
N GLU A 288 13.19 -7.95 10.55
CA GLU A 288 14.16 -9.02 10.47
C GLU A 288 13.48 -10.37 10.28
N ARG A 289 12.37 -10.64 10.97
CA ARG A 289 11.59 -11.87 10.77
C ARG A 289 11.04 -11.99 9.36
N ALA A 290 10.62 -10.88 8.76
CA ALA A 290 10.17 -10.85 7.37
C ALA A 290 11.33 -11.16 6.40
N ALA A 291 12.52 -10.59 6.62
CA ALA A 291 13.71 -10.91 5.84
C ALA A 291 14.10 -12.39 5.99
N TYR A 292 14.06 -12.91 7.23
CA TYR A 292 14.32 -14.32 7.51
C TYR A 292 13.33 -15.25 6.79
N ALA A 293 12.05 -14.90 6.76
CA ALA A 293 11.06 -15.67 6.02
C ALA A 293 11.29 -15.65 4.50
N CYS A 294 11.89 -14.59 3.96
CA CYS A 294 12.14 -14.45 2.51
C CYS A 294 13.39 -15.21 2.04
N GLY A 295 14.46 -15.28 2.84
CA GLY A 295 15.72 -15.91 2.41
C GLY A 295 16.60 -16.40 3.55
N GLY A 296 15.98 -16.75 4.67
CA GLY A 296 16.64 -17.32 5.83
C GLY A 296 17.65 -16.38 6.49
N ARG A 297 18.70 -16.97 7.05
CA ARG A 297 19.70 -16.25 7.87
C ARG A 297 20.48 -15.19 7.07
N ALA A 298 20.76 -15.45 5.79
CA ALA A 298 21.52 -14.53 4.94
C ALA A 298 20.78 -13.21 4.73
N GLU A 299 19.50 -13.26 4.37
CA GLU A 299 18.65 -12.07 4.20
C GLU A 299 18.44 -11.30 5.50
N ALA A 300 18.24 -12.02 6.62
CA ALA A 300 18.14 -11.39 7.94
C ALA A 300 19.43 -10.64 8.32
N GLN A 301 20.60 -11.20 8.00
CA GLN A 301 21.88 -10.55 8.22
C GLN A 301 22.08 -9.33 7.30
N ALA A 302 21.82 -9.48 6.00
CA ALA A 302 21.88 -8.38 5.05
C ALA A 302 20.97 -7.21 5.45
N PHE A 303 19.76 -7.51 5.94
CA PHE A 303 18.86 -6.53 6.52
C PHE A 303 19.52 -5.79 7.70
N ARG A 304 20.03 -6.51 8.70
CA ARG A 304 20.68 -5.89 9.88
C ARG A 304 21.86 -5.00 9.48
N GLU A 305 22.70 -5.45 8.56
CA GLU A 305 23.85 -4.68 8.07
C GLU A 305 23.41 -3.44 7.29
N SER A 306 22.40 -3.56 6.42
CA SER A 306 21.84 -2.42 5.69
C SER A 306 21.29 -1.35 6.65
N GLN A 307 20.58 -1.76 7.71
CA GLN A 307 20.06 -0.84 8.69
C GLN A 307 21.17 -0.17 9.50
N ARG A 308 22.20 -0.92 9.89
CA ARG A 308 23.35 -0.36 10.62
C ARG A 308 24.15 0.65 9.81
N ARG A 309 24.25 0.46 8.49
CA ARG A 309 24.90 1.43 7.59
C ARG A 309 24.14 2.76 7.48
N LEU A 310 22.85 2.80 7.79
CA LEU A 310 22.04 4.02 7.67
C LEU A 310 22.20 4.98 8.86
N TRP A 311 22.73 4.52 10.01
CA TRP A 311 22.87 5.36 11.20
C TRP A 311 24.28 5.43 11.78
N ARG A 312 25.21 4.63 11.25
CA ARG A 312 26.65 4.88 11.40
C ARG A 312 27.06 5.95 10.43
#